data_AF-A0A1Y2T5D3-F1
#
_entry.id   AF-A0A1Y2T5D3-F1
#
_cell.length_a   1.000
_cell.length_b   1.000
_cell.length_c   1.000
_cell.angle_alpha   90.00
_cell.angle_beta   90.00
_cell.angle_gamma   90.00
#
_symmetry.space_group_name_H-M   'P 1'
#
loop_
_entity.id
_entity.type
_entity.pdbx_description
1 polymer ?
#
loop_
_entity_poly.entity_id
_entity_poly.type
_entity_poly.pdbx_seq_one_letter_code
_entity_poly.pdbx_strand_id
1 'polypeptide(L)'
;MIRYAIGVMPSQKILLGVPLYGYEWALEPELADTNAAYGPGRMQRRAAQFGAEVVWDPVHAENRAVFLTDEGQRVAWFPDERSLEAKLRLAYQYNLKGIAVWRVGLEPDDWWHRMGEFRLNPEK
;
A
#
# COMPACT_ATOMS: atom_id res chain seq x y z
N MET A 1 1.15 15.54 6.53
CA MET A 1 0.58 14.92 7.74
C MET A 1 1.64 14.62 8.82
N ILE A 2 2.67 13.78 8.56
CA ILE A 2 3.71 13.45 9.57
C ILE A 2 4.34 14.70 10.18
N ARG A 3 4.76 15.68 9.35
CA ARG A 3 5.33 16.96 9.81
C ARG A 3 4.44 17.74 10.78
N TYR A 4 3.13 17.67 10.60
CA TYR A 4 2.19 18.29 11.52
C TYR A 4 2.15 17.54 12.86
N ALA A 5 2.01 16.20 12.81
CA ALA A 5 1.90 15.36 13.99
C ALA A 5 3.11 15.50 14.93
N ILE A 6 4.33 15.53 14.38
CA ILE A 6 5.56 15.74 15.16
C ILE A 6 5.71 17.17 15.70
N GLY A 7 4.98 18.14 15.12
CA GLY A 7 4.93 19.51 15.61
C GLY A 7 4.02 19.69 16.84
N VAL A 8 3.14 18.72 17.13
CA VAL A 8 2.17 18.78 18.22
C VAL A 8 2.34 17.68 19.27
N MET A 9 3.17 16.67 19.01
CA MET A 9 3.48 15.58 19.96
C MET A 9 4.89 15.02 19.69
N PRO A 10 5.61 14.52 20.72
CA PRO A 10 6.88 13.82 20.51
C PRO A 10 6.77 12.69 19.49
N SER A 11 7.69 12.64 18.52
CA SER A 11 7.71 11.66 17.42
C SER A 11 7.68 10.20 17.91
N GLN A 12 8.34 9.92 19.04
CA GLN A 12 8.40 8.62 19.72
C GLN A 12 7.08 8.16 20.35
N LYS A 13 6.00 8.95 20.24
CA LYS A 13 4.63 8.53 20.58
C LYS A 13 3.76 8.24 19.35
N ILE A 14 4.31 8.43 18.15
CA ILE A 14 3.56 8.34 16.89
C ILE A 14 3.93 7.04 16.18
N LEU A 15 2.91 6.30 15.73
CA LEU A 15 3.04 5.17 14.82
C LEU A 15 2.51 5.58 13.44
N LEU A 16 3.26 5.29 12.38
CA LEU A 16 2.78 5.48 11.01
C LEU A 16 1.83 4.35 10.63
N GLY A 17 0.59 4.70 10.30
CA GLY A 17 -0.38 3.74 9.76
C GLY A 17 0.02 3.29 8.35
N VAL A 18 0.12 1.98 8.13
CA VAL A 18 0.48 1.38 6.83
C VAL A 18 -0.59 0.37 6.42
N PRO A 19 -1.36 0.64 5.35
CA PRO A 19 -2.29 -0.34 4.81
C PRO A 19 -1.53 -1.45 4.08
N LEU A 20 -1.90 -2.71 4.33
CA LEU A 20 -1.43 -3.91 3.63
C LEU A 20 -2.41 -4.34 2.52
N TYR A 21 -3.18 -3.38 2.01
CA TYR A 21 -4.20 -3.58 1.01
C TYR A 21 -4.24 -2.39 0.06
N GLY A 22 -4.75 -2.66 -1.14
CA GLY A 22 -5.12 -1.66 -2.13
C GLY A 22 -6.63 -1.56 -2.27
N TYR A 23 -7.07 -0.70 -3.17
CA TYR A 23 -8.48 -0.62 -3.60
C TYR A 23 -8.64 -0.83 -5.11
N GLU A 24 -9.71 -1.51 -5.46
CA GLU A 24 -10.23 -1.63 -6.81
C GLU A 24 -11.51 -0.78 -6.89
N TRP A 25 -11.49 0.21 -7.78
CA TRP A 25 -12.60 1.11 -8.03
C TRP A 25 -13.20 0.84 -9.40
N ALA A 26 -14.52 0.88 -9.48
CA ALA A 26 -15.23 1.08 -10.75
C ALA A 26 -14.93 2.48 -11.30
N LEU A 27 -14.84 2.61 -12.62
CA LEU A 27 -14.76 3.91 -13.28
C LEU A 27 -16.15 4.46 -13.62
N GLU A 28 -17.15 3.59 -13.75
CA GLU A 28 -18.55 3.94 -13.94
C GLU A 28 -19.24 4.24 -12.58
N PRO A 29 -19.88 5.41 -12.41
CA PRO A 29 -20.51 5.80 -11.14
C PRO A 29 -21.58 4.82 -10.64
N GLU A 30 -22.31 4.17 -11.55
CA GLU A 30 -23.39 3.23 -11.24
C GLU A 30 -22.87 1.95 -10.57
N LEU A 31 -21.58 1.67 -10.70
CA LEU A 31 -20.91 0.51 -10.14
C LEU A 31 -20.14 0.83 -8.85
N ALA A 32 -20.23 2.06 -8.32
CA ALA A 32 -19.43 2.48 -7.16
C ALA A 32 -19.65 1.62 -5.91
N ASP A 33 -20.84 1.04 -5.72
CA ASP A 33 -21.15 0.15 -4.59
C ASP A 33 -20.42 -1.20 -4.66
N THR A 34 -19.78 -1.51 -5.79
CA THR A 34 -19.00 -2.74 -6.01
C THR A 34 -17.50 -2.55 -5.74
N ASN A 35 -17.08 -1.35 -5.34
CA ASN A 35 -15.69 -1.06 -4.99
C ASN A 35 -15.23 -1.94 -3.81
N ALA A 36 -13.99 -2.42 -3.87
CA ALA A 36 -13.51 -3.38 -2.89
C ALA A 36 -12.03 -3.20 -2.56
N ALA A 37 -11.67 -3.57 -1.32
CA ALA A 37 -10.30 -3.62 -0.85
C ALA A 37 -9.74 -5.05 -0.97
N TYR A 38 -8.54 -5.18 -1.51
CA TYR A 38 -7.85 -6.48 -1.63
C TYR A 38 -6.38 -6.38 -1.25
N GLY A 39 -5.80 -7.50 -0.81
CA GLY A 39 -4.35 -7.62 -0.64
C GLY A 39 -3.60 -7.53 -1.98
N PRO A 40 -2.34 -7.05 -1.99
CA PRO A 40 -1.53 -6.90 -3.20
C PRO A 40 -1.48 -8.15 -4.08
N GLY A 41 -1.31 -9.33 -3.47
CA GLY A 41 -1.25 -10.58 -4.21
C GLY A 41 -2.55 -10.89 -4.98
N ARG A 42 -3.72 -10.52 -4.43
CA ARG A 42 -5.00 -10.67 -5.15
C ARG A 42 -5.10 -9.67 -6.30
N MET A 43 -4.65 -8.43 -6.11
CA MET A 43 -4.68 -7.42 -7.17
C MET A 43 -3.75 -7.78 -8.33
N GLN A 44 -2.55 -8.26 -8.04
CA GLN A 44 -1.61 -8.76 -9.04
C GLN A 44 -2.26 -9.87 -9.91
N ARG A 45 -2.95 -10.83 -9.25
CA ARG A 45 -3.65 -11.91 -9.95
C ARG A 45 -4.81 -11.40 -10.80
N ARG A 46 -5.58 -10.41 -10.31
CA ARG A 46 -6.67 -9.81 -11.08
C ARG A 46 -6.16 -9.06 -12.31
N ALA A 47 -5.11 -8.24 -12.16
CA ALA A 47 -4.50 -7.56 -13.29
C ALA A 47 -4.04 -8.57 -14.36
N ALA A 48 -3.36 -9.64 -13.94
CA ALA A 48 -2.94 -10.72 -14.84
C ALA A 48 -4.14 -11.45 -15.50
N GLN A 49 -5.19 -11.75 -14.74
CA GLN A 49 -6.40 -12.42 -15.24
C GLN A 49 -7.05 -11.64 -16.39
N PHE A 50 -7.09 -10.32 -16.31
CA PHE A 50 -7.67 -9.45 -17.33
C PHE A 50 -6.64 -8.86 -18.30
N GLY A 51 -5.41 -9.39 -18.31
CA GLY A 51 -4.35 -8.97 -19.25
C GLY A 51 -3.88 -7.53 -19.08
N ALA A 52 -4.08 -6.92 -17.90
CA ALA A 52 -3.65 -5.56 -17.63
C ALA A 52 -2.20 -5.48 -17.16
N GLU A 53 -1.52 -4.44 -17.65
CA GLU A 53 -0.22 -4.05 -17.17
C GLU A 53 -0.31 -3.39 -15.79
N VAL A 54 0.58 -3.80 -14.89
CA VAL A 54 0.76 -3.16 -13.59
C VAL A 54 1.87 -2.11 -13.73
N VAL A 55 1.51 -0.84 -13.61
CA VAL A 55 2.42 0.29 -13.77
C VAL A 55 2.72 0.91 -12.41
N TRP A 56 4.00 1.11 -12.11
CA TRP A 56 4.43 1.84 -10.91
C TRP A 56 4.19 3.34 -11.07
N ASP A 57 3.52 3.96 -10.10
CA ASP A 57 3.39 5.41 -10.00
C ASP A 57 4.39 5.95 -8.95
N PRO A 58 5.45 6.67 -9.36
CA PRO A 58 6.46 7.17 -8.44
C PRO A 58 5.99 8.37 -7.62
N VAL A 59 4.93 9.07 -8.02
CA VAL A 59 4.37 10.22 -7.29
C VAL A 59 3.60 9.73 -6.07
N HIS A 60 2.81 8.68 -6.25
CA HIS A 60 2.01 8.07 -5.19
C HIS A 60 2.76 6.97 -4.45
N ALA A 61 3.86 6.46 -5.04
CA ALA A 61 4.61 5.30 -4.56
C ALA A 61 3.72 4.05 -4.40
N GLU A 62 2.89 3.79 -5.40
CA GLU A 62 1.94 2.68 -5.44
C GLU A 62 1.89 2.11 -6.87
N ASN A 63 1.48 0.84 -7.01
CA ASN A 63 1.14 0.29 -8.32
C ASN A 63 -0.26 0.69 -8.74
N ARG A 64 -0.46 0.82 -10.04
CA ARG A 64 -1.75 1.08 -10.69
C ARG A 64 -1.96 0.10 -11.84
N ALA A 65 -3.16 -0.47 -11.94
CA ALA A 65 -3.58 -1.26 -13.09
C ALA A 65 -4.99 -0.84 -13.51
N VAL A 66 -5.25 -0.78 -14.81
CA VAL A 66 -6.60 -0.55 -15.36
C VAL A 66 -6.97 -1.75 -16.20
N PHE A 67 -8.14 -2.33 -15.95
CA PHE A 67 -8.62 -3.50 -16.66
C PHE A 67 -10.13 -3.44 -16.90
N LEU A 68 -10.57 -4.11 -17.96
CA LEU A 68 -11.99 -4.32 -18.26
C LEU A 68 -12.42 -5.67 -17.70
N THR A 69 -13.43 -5.67 -16.85
CA THR A 69 -14.08 -6.88 -16.33
C THR A 69 -15.42 -7.10 -17.04
N ASP A 70 -16.05 -8.24 -16.81
CA ASP A 70 -17.40 -8.52 -17.31
C ASP A 70 -18.46 -7.54 -16.79
N GLU A 71 -18.17 -6.88 -15.66
CA GLU A 71 -19.06 -5.93 -14.98
C GLU A 71 -18.86 -4.48 -15.42
N GLY A 72 -17.68 -4.14 -15.96
CA GLY A 72 -17.29 -2.75 -16.25
C GLY A 72 -15.79 -2.49 -16.08
N GLN A 73 -15.38 -1.24 -16.32
CA GLN A 73 -13.97 -0.86 -16.24
C GLN A 73 -13.55 -0.62 -14.79
N ARG A 74 -12.37 -1.15 -14.43
CA ARG A 74 -11.81 -1.08 -13.08
C ARG A 74 -10.45 -0.40 -13.10
N VAL A 75 -10.15 0.34 -12.04
CA VAL A 75 -8.80 0.78 -11.70
C VAL A 75 -8.42 0.22 -10.33
N ALA A 76 -7.29 -0.47 -10.25
CA ALA A 76 -6.72 -0.96 -9.00
C ALA A 76 -5.50 -0.13 -8.64
N TRP A 77 -5.41 0.27 -7.37
CA TRP A 77 -4.18 0.80 -6.78
C TRP A 77 -3.78 -0.04 -5.58
N PHE A 78 -2.51 -0.45 -5.52
CA PHE A 78 -2.03 -1.31 -4.45
C PHE A 78 -0.53 -1.20 -4.19
N PRO A 79 -0.11 -1.48 -2.95
CA PRO A 79 1.29 -1.42 -2.58
C PRO A 79 2.06 -2.65 -3.07
N ASP A 80 3.35 -2.45 -3.29
CA ASP A 80 4.34 -3.54 -3.32
C ASP A 80 5.47 -3.29 -2.32
N GLU A 81 6.56 -4.04 -2.46
CA GLU A 81 7.76 -3.94 -1.63
C GLU A 81 8.35 -2.52 -1.63
N ARG A 82 8.31 -1.81 -2.76
CA ARG A 82 8.82 -0.44 -2.90
C ARG A 82 7.95 0.51 -2.09
N SER A 83 6.63 0.35 -2.16
CA SER A 83 5.66 1.10 -1.35
C SER A 83 5.85 0.86 0.15
N LEU A 84 6.10 -0.39 0.55
CA LEU A 84 6.35 -0.75 1.95
C LEU A 84 7.64 -0.10 2.44
N GLU A 85 8.73 -0.25 1.68
CA GLU A 85 10.04 0.32 2.03
C GLU A 85 10.00 1.84 2.13
N ALA A 86 9.34 2.53 1.20
CA ALA A 86 9.17 3.98 1.26
C ALA A 86 8.49 4.42 2.56
N LYS A 87 7.45 3.70 3.01
CA LYS A 87 6.73 3.99 4.27
C LYS A 87 7.59 3.66 5.50
N LEU A 88 8.36 2.57 5.48
CA LEU A 88 9.32 2.24 6.53
C LEU A 88 10.40 3.33 6.68
N ARG A 89 10.95 3.79 5.54
CA ARG A 89 11.92 4.90 5.50
C ARG A 89 11.34 6.20 6.04
N LEU A 90 10.07 6.51 5.77
CA LEU A 90 9.41 7.67 6.38
C LEU A 90 9.37 7.55 7.91
N ALA A 91 9.00 6.39 8.45
CA ALA A 91 8.97 6.19 9.90
C ALA A 91 10.37 6.36 10.53
N TYR A 92 11.41 5.87 9.86
CA TYR A 92 12.81 6.05 10.27
C TYR A 92 13.26 7.51 10.20
N GLN A 93 13.10 8.15 9.04
CA GLN A 93 13.55 9.54 8.78
C GLN A 93 12.94 10.55 9.75
N TYR A 94 11.67 10.37 10.12
CA TYR A 94 10.99 11.26 11.07
C TYR A 94 11.16 10.82 12.53
N ASN A 95 12.01 9.82 12.80
CA ASN A 95 12.25 9.26 14.12
C ASN A 95 10.94 8.95 14.86
N LEU A 96 10.02 8.27 14.17
CA LEU A 96 8.74 7.83 14.74
C LEU A 96 8.95 6.60 15.63
N LYS A 97 7.96 6.27 16.46
CA LYS A 97 8.02 5.06 17.31
C LYS A 97 8.07 3.77 16.48
N GLY A 98 7.54 3.81 15.26
CA GLY A 98 7.45 2.68 14.35
C GLY A 98 6.24 2.80 13.44
N ILE A 99 5.73 1.65 12.99
CA ILE A 99 4.54 1.55 12.14
C ILE A 99 3.42 0.74 12.81
N ALA A 100 2.19 0.94 12.36
CA ALA A 100 1.05 0.12 12.69
C ALA A 100 0.40 -0.35 11.39
N VAL A 101 0.24 -1.66 11.20
CA VAL A 101 -0.25 -2.23 9.95
C VAL A 101 -1.75 -2.52 10.01
N TRP A 102 -2.46 -2.27 8.92
CA TRP A 102 -3.86 -2.68 8.76
C TRP A 102 -4.07 -3.38 7.42
N ARG A 103 -4.56 -4.62 7.37
CA ARG A 103 -4.68 -5.60 8.46
C ARG A 103 -3.86 -6.82 8.09
N VAL A 104 -3.46 -7.57 9.12
CA VAL A 104 -2.78 -8.85 8.98
C VAL A 104 -3.64 -9.82 8.15
N GLY A 105 -2.98 -10.57 7.27
CA GLY A 105 -3.54 -11.58 6.39
C GLY A 105 -3.88 -11.10 4.97
N LEU A 106 -3.47 -9.89 4.59
CA LEU A 106 -3.63 -9.35 3.22
C LEU A 106 -2.30 -9.17 2.50
N GLU A 107 -1.22 -9.07 3.26
CA GLU A 107 0.15 -8.98 2.80
C GLU A 107 0.64 -10.27 2.14
N PRO A 108 1.57 -10.16 1.18
CA PRO A 108 2.46 -11.26 0.82
C PRO A 108 3.29 -11.75 2.02
N ASP A 109 3.54 -13.05 2.10
CA ASP A 109 4.22 -13.69 3.23
C ASP A 109 5.62 -13.09 3.52
N ASP A 110 6.33 -12.65 2.49
CA ASP A 110 7.70 -12.12 2.59
C ASP A 110 7.77 -10.72 3.22
N TRP A 111 6.66 -10.00 3.31
CA TRP A 111 6.64 -8.65 3.87
C TRP A 111 7.02 -8.60 5.35
N TRP A 112 6.66 -9.63 6.12
CA TRP A 112 7.08 -9.75 7.53
C TRP A 112 8.59 -9.86 7.67
N HIS A 113 9.22 -10.65 6.79
CA HIS A 113 10.67 -10.78 6.75
C HIS A 113 11.33 -9.44 6.40
N ARG A 114 10.82 -8.74 5.38
CA ARG A 114 11.33 -7.41 4.96
C ARG A 114 11.22 -6.35 6.05
N MET A 115 10.08 -6.28 6.75
CA MET A 115 9.93 -5.37 7.89
C MET A 115 10.93 -5.71 9.02
N GLY A 116 11.19 -7.00 9.23
CA GLY A 116 12.21 -7.48 10.17
C GLY A 116 13.62 -7.04 9.78
N GLU A 117 14.01 -7.24 8.52
CA GLU A 117 15.31 -6.83 7.96
C GLU A 117 15.51 -5.31 8.05
N PHE A 118 14.50 -4.52 7.66
CA PHE A 118 14.55 -3.06 7.75
C PHE A 118 14.80 -2.58 9.18
N ARG A 119 14.20 -3.24 10.18
CA ARG A 119 14.42 -2.92 11.60
C ARG A 119 15.88 -3.13 12.02
N LEU A 120 16.57 -4.12 11.43
CA LEU A 120 17.97 -4.41 11.73
C LEU A 120 18.93 -3.48 10.98
N ASN A 121 18.60 -3.10 9.75
CA ASN A 121 19.46 -2.29 8.88
C ASN A 121 18.65 -1.24 8.09
N PRO A 122 18.17 -0.15 8.73
CA PRO A 122 17.30 0.84 8.08
C PRO A 122 17.99 1.71 7.01
N GLU A 123 19.32 1.68 6.96
CA GLU A 123 20.14 2.43 5.99
C GLU A 123 20.58 1.59 4.78
N LYS A 124 20.39 0.26 4.83
CA LYS A 124 20.53 -0.61 3.66
C LYS A 124 19.22 -0.69 2.88
#